data_AF-A0A6L8Q7U8-F1
#
_entry.id   AF-A0A6L8Q7U8-F1
#
_cell.length_a   1.000
_cell.length_b   1.000
_cell.length_c   1.000
_cell.angle_alpha   90.00
_cell.angle_beta   90.00
_cell.angle_gamma   90.00
#
_symmetry.space_group_name_H-M   'P 1'
#
loop_
_entity.id
_entity.type
_entity.pdbx_description
1 polymer ?
#
loop_
_entity_poly.entity_id
_entity_poly.type
_entity_poly.pdbx_seq_one_letter_code
_entity_poly.pdbx_strand_id
1 'polypeptide(L)' 'MSKPLITIDVSEPLENAHKLFDEKSIRHLAVSRNDEIIGILSKKDLR' A
#
# COMPACT_ATOMS: atom_id res chain seq x y z
N MET A 1 4.26 4.76 -13.75
CA MET A 1 5.28 4.75 -12.69
C MET A 1 5.06 5.97 -11.81
N SER A 2 4.54 5.82 -10.59
CA SER A 2 4.40 6.94 -9.64
C SER A 2 5.70 7.10 -8.84
N LYS A 3 6.22 8.34 -8.78
CA LYS A 3 7.26 8.77 -7.86
C LYS A 3 6.68 9.91 -7.02
N PRO A 4 6.84 9.92 -5.69
CA PRO A 4 7.47 8.91 -4.84
C PRO A 4 6.68 7.59 -4.77
N LEU A 5 7.35 6.52 -4.33
CA LEU A 5 6.75 5.20 -4.15
C LEU A 5 5.83 5.27 -2.93
N ILE A 6 4.55 4.95 -3.08
CA ILE A 6 3.59 5.01 -1.97
C ILE A 6 3.65 3.67 -1.23
N THR A 7 3.98 3.76 0.05
CA THR A 7 4.19 2.62 0.94
C THR A 7 3.14 2.59 2.05
N ILE A 8 2.92 1.41 2.63
CA ILE A 8 2.15 1.20 3.86
C ILE A 8 2.92 0.26 4.78
N ASP A 9 2.93 0.53 6.09
CA ASP A 9 3.55 -0.38 7.05
C ASP A 9 2.71 -1.65 7.23
N VAL A 10 3.37 -2.79 7.41
CA VAL A 10 2.72 -4.09 7.57
C VAL A 10 1.86 -4.21 8.84
N SER A 11 2.06 -3.34 9.82
CA SER A 11 1.25 -3.27 11.04
C SER A 11 -0.04 -2.46 10.87
N GLU A 12 -0.20 -1.74 9.75
CA GLU A 12 -1.39 -0.93 9.48
C GLU A 12 -2.63 -1.79 9.18
N PRO A 13 -3.83 -1.38 9.64
CA PRO A 13 -5.08 -2.03 9.28
C PRO A 13 -5.36 -1.99 7.78
N LEU A 14 -6.08 -3.01 7.27
CA LEU A 14 -6.45 -3.10 5.85
C LEU A 14 -7.35 -1.95 5.39
N GLU A 15 -8.15 -1.37 6.29
CA GLU A 15 -8.96 -0.19 6.02
C GLU A 15 -8.10 1.01 5.60
N ASN A 16 -6.89 1.14 6.14
CA ASN A 16 -5.98 2.22 5.76
C ASN A 16 -5.38 1.97 4.37
N ALA A 17 -5.10 0.71 4.01
CA ALA A 17 -4.73 0.35 2.64
C ALA A 17 -5.86 0.68 1.64
N HIS A 18 -7.12 0.36 1.98
CA HIS A 18 -8.28 0.74 1.17
C HIS A 18 -8.38 2.25 0.94
N LYS A 19 -8.27 3.04 2.01
CA LYS A 19 -8.29 4.51 1.91
C LYS A 19 -7.16 5.03 1.01
N LEU A 20 -5.93 4.52 1.16
CA LEU A 20 -4.80 4.92 0.34
C LEU A 20 -5.02 4.62 -1.15
N PHE A 21 -5.62 3.47 -1.49
CA PHE A 21 -5.96 3.15 -2.87
C PHE A 21 -6.92 4.19 -3.48
N ASP A 22 -7.93 4.60 -2.72
CA ASP A 22 -8.93 5.57 -3.18
C ASP A 22 -8.37 7.00 -3.24
N GLU A 23 -7.76 7.47 -2.15
CA GLU A 23 -7.21 8.83 -2.02
C GLU A 23 -6.11 9.13 -3.03
N LYS A 24 -5.23 8.15 -3.29
CA LYS A 24 -4.11 8.32 -4.21
C LYS A 24 -4.43 7.87 -5.63
N SER A 25 -5.64 7.32 -5.87
CA SER A 25 -6.04 6.73 -7.15
C SER A 25 -5.02 5.72 -7.69
N ILE A 26 -4.48 4.90 -6.78
CA ILE A 26 -3.51 3.84 -7.09
C ILE A 26 -4.12 2.46 -6.89
N ARG A 27 -3.48 1.45 -7.47
CA ARG A 27 -3.94 0.05 -7.41
C ARG A 27 -2.98 -0.88 -6.69
N HIS A 28 -1.77 -0.41 -6.39
CA HIS A 28 -0.72 -1.18 -5.72
C HIS A 28 -0.05 -0.30 -4.68
N LEU A 29 0.19 -0.87 -3.50
CA LEU A 29 0.96 -0.30 -2.41
C LEU A 29 2.18 -1.18 -2.19
N ALA A 30 3.34 -0.57 -1.97
CA ALA A 30 4.47 -1.32 -1.45
C ALA A 30 4.30 -1.49 0.06
N VAL A 31 4.51 -2.70 0.56
CA VAL A 31 4.40 -3.00 1.99
C VAL A 31 5.79 -2.89 2.59
N SER A 32 5.91 -2.09 3.65
CA SER A 32 7.16 -1.89 4.38
C SER A 32 7.12 -2.45 5.80
N ARG A 33 8.28 -2.76 6.35
CA ARG A 33 8.50 -2.99 7.78
C ARG A 33 9.86 -2.39 8.13
N ASN A 34 9.91 -1.49 9.12
CA ASN A 34 11.16 -0.84 9.56
C ASN A 34 11.97 -0.25 8.39
N ASP A 35 11.32 0.54 7.54
CA ASP A 35 11.90 1.19 6.35
C ASP A 35 12.37 0.27 5.21
N GLU A 36 12.18 -1.06 5.35
CA GLU A 36 12.46 -2.02 4.27
C GLU A 36 11.19 -2.44 3.55
N ILE A 37 11.24 -2.50 2.22
CA ILE A 37 10.13 -3.00 1.40
C ILE A 37 10.14 -4.52 1.42
N ILE A 38 9.11 -5.12 2.00
CA ILE A 38 8.98 -6.57 2.17
C ILE A 38 7.98 -7.20 1.19
N GLY A 39 7.21 -6.39 0.47
CA GLY A 39 6.23 -6.92 -0.47
C GLY A 39 5.40 -5.86 -1.19
N ILE A 40 4.35 -6.35 -1.84
CA ILE A 40 3.37 -5.54 -2.58
C ILE A 40 1.96 -6.00 -2.23
N LEU A 41 1.06 -5.05 -2.07
CA LEU A 41 -0.37 -5.29 -1.87
C LEU A 41 -1.14 -4.62 -2.99
N SER A 42 -2.02 -5.36 -3.66
CA SER A 42 -2.90 -4.82 -4.70
C SER A 42 -4.31 -4.63 -4.17
N LYS A 43 -5.05 -3.67 -4.75
CA LYS A 43 -6.48 -3.46 -4.41
C LYS A 43 -7.34 -4.70 -4.67
N LYS A 44 -6.87 -5.62 -5.54
CA LYS A 44 -7.58 -6.87 -5.84
C LYS A 44 -7.43 -7.92 -4.74
N ASP A 45 -6.37 -7.85 -3.95
CA ASP A 45 -6.13 -8.81 -2.85
C ASP A 45 -7.10 -8.58 -1.68
N LEU A 46 -7.76 -7.42 -1.65
CA LEU A 46 -8.72 -7.02 -0.62
C LEU A 46 -10.19 -7.10 -1.10
N ARG A 47 -10.45 -7.79 -2.22
CA ARG A 47 -11.79 -7.98 -2.79
C ARG A 47 -12.31 -9.40 -2.59
#